data_AF-A0A820BZJ0-F1
#
_entry.id   AF-A0A820BZJ0-F1
#
_cell.length_a   1.000
_cell.length_b   1.000
_cell.length_c   1.000
_cell.angle_alpha   90.00
_cell.angle_beta   90.00
_cell.angle_gamma   90.00
#
_symmetry.space_group_name_H-M   'P 1'
#
loop_
_entity.id
_entity.type
_entity.pdbx_description
1 polymer ?
#
loop_
_entity_poly.entity_id
_entity_poly.type
_entity_poly.pdbx_seq_one_letter_code
_entity_poly.pdbx_strand_id
1 'polypeptide(L)' 'MNNTASISIMLPVALAVVHELGIYIDNFLNRQQAAIINGRFLLVVAYSSSIVGLSSLVGTAPNVYLKGFVETSI' A
#
# COMPACT_ATOMS: atom_id res chain seq x y z
N MET A 1 7.12 -12.54 1.87
CA MET A 1 7.09 -11.36 0.97
C MET A 1 7.24 -10.12 1.85
N ASN A 2 8.22 -9.26 1.58
CA ASN A 2 8.39 -8.00 2.32
C ASN A 2 7.37 -6.96 1.80
N ASN A 3 6.84 -6.07 2.65
CA ASN A 3 5.96 -4.95 2.29
C ASN A 3 6.47 -4.18 1.04
N THR A 4 7.77 -3.91 0.96
CA THR A 4 8.39 -3.23 -0.19
C THR A 4 8.24 -4.01 -1.51
N ALA A 5 8.32 -5.34 -1.46
CA ALA A 5 8.11 -6.19 -2.63
C ALA A 5 6.62 -6.28 -3.01
N SER A 6 5.71 -6.27 -2.04
CA SER A 6 4.26 -6.25 -2.30
C SER A 6 3.81 -4.94 -2.95
N ILE A 7 4.29 -3.79 -2.45
CA ILE A 7 3.97 -2.47 -3.02
C ILE A 7 4.51 -2.33 -4.44
N SER A 8 5.72 -2.82 -4.73
CA SER A 8 6.28 -2.73 -6.08
C SER A 8 5.49 -3.56 -7.11
N ILE A 9 4.87 -4.67 -6.69
CA ILE A 9 3.94 -5.45 -7.53
C ILE A 9 2.59 -4.72 -7.70
N MET A 10 2.07 -4.10 -6.63
CA MET A 10 0.80 -3.36 -6.68
C MET A 10 0.91 -1.99 -7.34
N LEU A 11 2.09 -1.37 -7.38
CA LEU A 11 2.32 -0.03 -7.93
C LEU A 11 1.83 0.12 -9.38
N PRO A 12 2.22 -0.74 -10.34
CA PRO A 12 1.71 -0.64 -11.71
C PRO A 12 0.19 -0.82 -11.80
N VAL A 13 -0.40 -1.68 -10.96
CA VAL A 13 -1.86 -1.88 -10.90
C VAL A 13 -2.56 -0.63 -10.38
N ALA A 14 -2.04 -0.02 -9.32
CA ALA A 14 -2.59 1.20 -8.74
C ALA A 14 -2.49 2.38 -9.72
N LEU A 15 -1.38 2.49 -10.46
CA LEU A 15 -1.23 3.52 -11.50
C LEU A 15 -2.20 3.33 -12.67
N ALA A 16 -2.46 2.08 -13.09
CA ALA A 16 -3.46 1.80 -14.12
C ALA A 16 -4.87 2.20 -13.68
N VAL A 17 -5.25 1.91 -12.43
CA VAL A 17 -6.54 2.33 -11.86
C VAL A 17 -6.63 3.85 -11.77
N VAL A 18 -5.57 4.54 -11.33
CA VAL A 18 -5.53 6.02 -11.28
C VAL A 18 -5.64 6.63 -12.67
N HIS A 19 -5.01 6.03 -13.68
CA HIS A 19 -5.10 6.48 -15.06
C HIS A 19 -6.55 6.40 -15.56
N GLU A 20 -7.21 5.25 -15.39
CA GLU A 20 -8.61 5.06 -15.74
C GLU A 20 -9.51 6.03 -14.97
N LEU A 21 -9.34 6.14 -13.64
CA LEU A 21 -10.08 7.10 -12.82
C LEU A 21 -9.92 8.54 -13.33
N GLY A 22 -8.69 8.92 -13.70
CA GLY A 22 -8.37 10.25 -14.23
C GLY A 22 -9.18 10.59 -15.48
N ILE A 23 -9.35 9.63 -16.40
CA ILE A 23 -10.15 9.82 -17.63
C ILE A 23 -11.62 10.12 -17.29
N TYR A 24 -12.19 9.46 -16.27
CA TYR A 24 -13.58 9.73 -15.85
C TYR A 24 -13.71 11.05 -15.07
N ILE A 25 -12.71 11.39 -14.26
CA ILE A 25 -12.74 12.52 -13.33
C ILE A 25 -12.45 13.85 -14.01
N ASP A 26 -11.64 13.89 -15.08
CA ASP A 26 -11.28 15.12 -15.80
C ASP A 26 -12.51 15.86 -16.38
N ASN A 27 -13.63 15.17 -16.58
CA ASN A 27 -14.89 15.77 -17.04
C ASN A 27 -15.67 16.51 -15.94
N PHE A 28 -15.33 16.29 -14.66
CA PHE A 28 -16.09 16.82 -13.52
C PHE A 28 -15.24 17.64 -12.55
N LEU A 29 -13.92 17.44 -12.53
CA LEU A 29 -13.03 18.05 -11.54
C LEU A 29 -11.90 18.84 -12.20
N ASN A 30 -11.56 19.94 -11.55
CA ASN A 30 -10.42 20.78 -11.92
C ASN A 30 -9.12 20.00 -11.64
N ARG A 31 -8.04 20.27 -12.40
CA ARG A 31 -6.74 19.58 -12.27
C ARG A 31 -6.22 19.44 -10.83
N GLN A 32 -6.44 20.46 -9.99
CA GLN A 32 -6.01 20.44 -8.60
C GLN A 32 -6.76 19.38 -7.77
N GLN A 33 -8.06 19.22 -7.99
CA GLN A 33 -8.89 18.22 -7.31
C GLN A 33 -8.54 16.81 -7.79
N ALA A 34 -8.31 16.62 -9.09
CA ALA A 34 -7.86 15.35 -9.66
C ALA A 34 -6.50 14.90 -9.08
N ALA A 35 -5.53 15.82 -8.98
CA ALA A 35 -4.22 15.53 -8.37
C ALA A 35 -4.33 15.11 -6.90
N ILE A 36 -5.19 15.78 -6.13
CA ILE A 36 -5.44 15.44 -4.72
C ILE A 36 -6.05 14.04 -4.60
N ILE A 37 -7.04 13.70 -5.43
CA ILE A 37 -7.70 12.39 -5.40
C ILE A 37 -6.73 11.28 -5.78
N ASN A 38 -5.94 11.48 -6.85
CA ASN A 38 -4.95 10.52 -7.31
C ASN A 38 -3.86 10.28 -6.25
N GLY A 39 -3.36 11.35 -5.62
CA GLY A 39 -2.40 11.26 -4.53
C GLY A 39 -2.97 10.54 -3.29
N ARG A 40 -4.22 10.82 -2.92
CA ARG A 40 -4.91 10.16 -1.81
C ARG A 40 -5.13 8.67 -2.08
N PHE A 41 -5.49 8.30 -3.30
CA PHE A 41 -5.67 6.90 -3.68
C PHE A 41 -4.35 6.12 -3.57
N LEU A 42 -3.25 6.67 -4.11
CA LEU A 42 -1.93 6.04 -3.99
C LEU A 42 -1.47 5.91 -2.54
N LEU A 43 -1.76 6.90 -1.69
CA LEU A 43 -1.50 6.84 -0.24
C LEU A 43 -2.29 5.72 0.45
N VAL A 44 -3.57 5.56 0.11
CA VAL A 44 -4.42 4.49 0.67
C VAL A 44 -3.86 3.12 0.30
N VAL A 45 -3.44 2.92 -0.96
CA VAL A 45 -2.82 1.66 -1.41
C VAL A 45 -1.52 1.38 -0.67
N ALA A 46 -0.64 2.37 -0.56
CA ALA A 46 0.64 2.23 0.17
C ALA A 46 0.43 1.90 1.65
N TYR A 47 -0.57 2.52 2.29
CA TYR A 47 -0.90 2.28 3.68
C TYR A 47 -1.56 0.91 3.91
N SER A 48 -2.47 0.50 3.03
CA SER A 48 -3.12 -0.80 3.08
C SER A 48 -2.11 -1.96 3.02
N SER A 49 -1.11 -1.87 2.14
CA SER A 49 -0.03 -2.88 2.09
C SER A 49 0.75 -2.99 3.41
N SER A 50 0.93 -1.87 4.11
CA SER A 50 1.63 -1.86 5.39
C SER A 50 0.85 -2.58 6.50
N ILE A 51 -0.49 -2.45 6.51
CA ILE A 51 -1.35 -3.16 7.46
C ILE A 51 -1.38 -4.67 7.17
N VAL A 52 -1.51 -5.06 5.90
CA VAL A 52 -1.52 -6.48 5.51
C VAL A 52 -0.20 -7.17 5.87
N GLY A 53 0.94 -6.45 5.77
CA GLY A 53 2.24 -6.96 6.21
C GLY A 53 2.36 -7.23 7.72
N LEU A 54 1.60 -6.52 8.55
CA LEU A 54 1.54 -6.75 10.00
C LEU A 54 0.67 -7.96 10.36
N SER A 55 -0.27 -8.33 9.48
CA SER A 55 -1.23 -9.42 9.73
C SER A 55 -0.61 -10.84 9.66
N SER A 56 0.63 -10.99 9.16
CA SER A 56 1.29 -12.29 9.00
C SER A 56 2.62 -12.37 9.76
N LEU A 57 2.89 -13.54 10.33
CA LEU A 57 4.13 -13.86 11.06
C LEU A 57 5.37 -13.82 10.15
N VAL A 58 5.18 -14.02 8.84
CA VAL A 58 6.23 -14.03 7.81
C VAL A 58 6.00 -12.85 6.86
N GLY A 59 6.48 -11.66 7.23
CA GLY A 59 6.31 -10.49 6.36
C GLY A 59 6.88 -9.17 6.88
N THR A 60 7.00 -9.00 8.19
CA THR A 60 7.53 -7.77 8.79
C THR A 60 8.58 -8.08 9.87
N ALA A 61 9.70 -7.35 9.84
CA ALA A 61 10.81 -7.54 10.78
C ALA A 61 10.37 -7.56 12.26
N PRO A 62 9.47 -6.66 12.72
CA PRO A 62 8.96 -6.69 14.10
C PRO A 62 8.33 -8.03 14.51
N ASN A 63 7.51 -8.65 13.65
CA ASN A 63 6.84 -9.92 13.96
C ASN A 63 7.84 -11.09 14.11
N VAL A 64 8.93 -11.08 13.34
CA VAL A 64 10.01 -12.08 13.43
C VAL A 64 10.85 -11.89 14.70
N TYR A 65 11.19 -10.64 15.05
CA TYR A 65 11.89 -10.35 16.30
C TYR A 65 11.05 -10.71 17.52
N LEU A 66 9.74 -10.42 17.48
CA LEU A 66 8.82 -10.77 18.57
C LEU A 66 8.71 -12.29 18.75
N LYS A 67 8.61 -13.05 17.65
CA LYS A 67 8.65 -14.52 17.66
C LYS A 67 9.94 -15.04 18.33
N GLY A 68 11.10 -14.50 17.93
CA GLY A 68 12.38 -14.89 18.50
C GLY A 68 12.50 -14.59 20.00
N PHE A 69 11.93 -13.46 20.46
CA PHE A 69 11.93 -13.11 21.87
C PHE A 69 11.04 -14.04 22.71
N VAL A 70 9.85 -14.39 22.19
CA VAL A 70 8.94 -15.35 22.84
C VAL A 70 9.53 -16.75 22.86
N GLU A 71 10.18 -17.21 21.79
CA GLU A 71 10.84 -18.52 21.73
C GLU A 71 12.10 -18.63 22.62
N THR A 72 12.78 -17.51 22.88
CA THR A 72 13.97 -17.49 23.77
C THR A 72 13.59 -17.42 25.25
N SER A 73 12.37 -16.97 25.56
CA SER A 73 11.88 -16.75 26.94
C SER A 73 11.13 -17.96 27.53
N ILE A 74 11.07 -19.09 26.81
CA ILE A 74 10.47 -20.37 27.21
C ILE A 74 11.59 -21.42 27.20
#